data_AF-A0A9E0LBY8-F1
#
_entry.id   AF-A0A9E0LBY8-F1
#
_cell.length_a   1.000
_cell.length_b   1.000
_cell.length_c   1.000
_cell.angle_alpha   90.00
_cell.angle_beta   90.00
_cell.angle_gamma   90.00
#
_symmetry.space_group_name_H-M   'P 1'
#
loop_
_entity.id
_entity.type
_entity.pdbx_description
1 polymer ?
#
loop_
_entity_poly.entity_id
_entity_poly.type
_entity_poly.pdbx_seq_one_letter_code
_entity_poly.pdbx_strand_id
1 'polypeptide(L)'
;ACVGKPAASEGAGFAGGEPCGFSFGKSPAGRTFEPQEAEQLLSERKIGPLDGFRSKAGWPFTSEIVLKYDDEAHNYKLEFDFGDDKAEETGELVEFTDPPLGACPICGSEVHEHGSNYVCAKSVPTAAQPVPSCTFKSGKIILQQPVERAQMEKLLATGKTDLLDKFVSMRTRRAFKAHLAWDAEAGKVNFEFAPSKFPPRKPAAGGTTKTIAANVSRTSAGGQKDLKKPAAAKKAPAKKAATKAAAPRKAAAGKAPSAALAAVIGTEPVARPAAVKKLWEYIKAHDLQDPKDKRTIVADDKLRAVFGKDSAGMFELAGLLGPHLG
;
A
#
# COMPACT_ATOMS: atom_id res chain seq x y z
N ALA A 1 6.18 -37.93 -27.35
CA ALA A 1 6.03 -36.92 -26.30
C ALA A 1 5.03 -37.40 -25.26
N CYS A 2 5.30 -37.25 -23.96
CA CYS A 2 4.50 -37.84 -22.88
C CYS A 2 3.32 -36.96 -22.42
N VAL A 3 2.65 -36.30 -23.36
CA VAL A 3 1.48 -35.46 -23.05
C VAL A 3 0.24 -36.34 -23.17
N GLY A 4 -0.55 -36.44 -22.10
CA GLY A 4 -1.90 -37.03 -22.14
C GLY A 4 -1.99 -38.56 -22.21
N LYS A 5 -1.00 -39.34 -21.74
CA LYS A 5 -1.24 -40.77 -21.45
C LYS A 5 -1.77 -40.92 -20.02
N PRO A 6 -2.94 -41.57 -19.82
CA PRO A 6 -3.50 -41.75 -18.48
C PRO A 6 -2.55 -42.61 -17.64
N ALA A 7 -2.27 -42.17 -16.42
CA ALA A 7 -1.61 -42.99 -15.43
C ALA A 7 -2.59 -44.09 -14.99
N ALA A 8 -2.47 -45.27 -15.60
CA ALA A 8 -3.22 -46.45 -15.16
C ALA A 8 -2.91 -46.69 -13.68
N SER A 9 -3.96 -46.77 -12.88
CA SER A 9 -3.92 -47.05 -11.46
C SER A 9 -3.20 -48.38 -11.18
N GLU A 10 -2.31 -48.34 -10.20
CA GLU A 10 -1.91 -49.48 -9.35
C GLU A 10 -1.34 -50.73 -10.05
N GLY A 11 -0.05 -50.97 -9.84
CA GLY A 11 0.42 -52.34 -9.55
C GLY A 11 0.47 -53.34 -10.71
N ALA A 12 0.77 -52.93 -11.95
CA ALA A 12 1.19 -53.85 -13.01
C ALA A 12 2.37 -53.29 -13.80
N GLY A 13 3.47 -54.05 -13.86
CA GLY A 13 4.65 -53.65 -14.62
C GLY A 13 4.39 -53.71 -16.12
N PHE A 14 4.50 -52.57 -16.81
CA PHE A 14 4.56 -52.52 -18.27
C PHE A 14 6.02 -52.34 -18.73
N ALA A 15 6.49 -53.31 -19.50
CA ALA A 15 7.80 -53.27 -20.14
C ALA A 15 7.82 -52.31 -21.35
N GLY A 16 8.99 -51.75 -21.66
CA GLY A 16 9.30 -51.27 -23.01
C GLY A 16 8.96 -49.80 -23.33
N GLY A 17 9.00 -48.90 -22.35
CA GLY A 17 9.04 -47.46 -22.61
C GLY A 17 9.99 -46.77 -21.65
N GLU A 18 10.89 -45.92 -22.15
CA GLU A 18 11.74 -45.09 -21.31
C GLU A 18 10.89 -44.27 -20.31
N PRO A 19 11.28 -44.22 -19.03
CA PRO A 19 10.54 -43.46 -18.03
C PRO A 19 10.51 -42.00 -18.47
N CYS A 20 9.31 -41.42 -18.56
CA CYS A 20 9.23 -40.05 -19.04
C CYS A 20 9.91 -39.10 -18.04
N GLY A 21 11.02 -38.47 -18.45
CA GLY A 21 11.78 -37.55 -17.62
C GLY A 21 11.08 -36.23 -17.27
N PHE A 22 9.85 -36.03 -17.74
CA PHE A 22 9.04 -34.86 -17.37
C PHE A 22 8.32 -35.07 -16.04
N SER A 23 8.55 -34.16 -15.10
CA SER A 23 7.77 -34.05 -13.87
C SER A 23 7.60 -32.58 -13.47
N PHE A 24 6.46 -32.26 -12.86
CA PHE A 24 6.20 -30.94 -12.29
C PHE A 24 5.67 -31.07 -10.87
N GLY A 25 5.83 -30.02 -10.06
CA GLY A 25 5.37 -30.04 -8.67
C GLY A 25 3.85 -30.06 -8.58
N LYS A 26 3.29 -30.96 -7.76
CA LYS A 26 1.84 -31.06 -7.50
C LYS A 26 1.22 -29.78 -6.91
N SER A 27 2.02 -28.97 -6.23
CA SER A 27 1.56 -27.78 -5.52
C SER A 27 2.40 -26.52 -5.81
N PRO A 28 2.42 -25.99 -7.05
CA PRO A 28 3.22 -24.82 -7.38
C PRO A 28 2.71 -23.57 -6.66
N ALA A 29 3.63 -22.73 -6.18
CA ALA A 29 3.33 -21.52 -5.38
C ALA A 29 2.32 -21.72 -4.22
N GLY A 30 2.25 -22.93 -3.65
CA GLY A 30 1.40 -23.24 -2.49
C GLY A 30 -0.08 -23.58 -2.81
N ARG A 31 -0.49 -23.56 -4.09
CA ARG A 31 -1.78 -24.11 -4.55
C ARG A 31 -1.57 -25.52 -5.05
N THR A 32 -2.37 -26.48 -4.60
CA THR A 32 -2.42 -27.84 -5.16
C THR A 32 -3.31 -27.86 -6.38
N PHE A 33 -2.87 -28.47 -7.49
CA PHE A 33 -3.72 -28.71 -8.65
C PHE A 33 -4.80 -29.77 -8.37
N GLU A 34 -6.00 -29.55 -8.88
CA GLU A 34 -7.00 -30.61 -9.03
C GLU A 34 -6.60 -31.55 -10.21
N PRO A 35 -6.94 -32.85 -10.21
CA PRO A 35 -6.53 -33.75 -11.30
C PRO A 35 -6.96 -33.29 -12.69
N GLN A 36 -8.15 -32.70 -12.82
CA GLN A 36 -8.66 -32.14 -14.07
C GLN A 36 -7.80 -30.97 -14.57
N GLU A 37 -7.31 -30.13 -13.66
CA GLU A 37 -6.42 -29.00 -13.96
C GLU A 37 -5.03 -29.49 -14.40
N ALA A 38 -4.53 -30.55 -13.76
CA ALA A 38 -3.27 -31.19 -14.16
C ALA A 38 -3.39 -31.85 -15.54
N GLU A 39 -4.54 -32.47 -15.84
CA GLU A 39 -4.82 -33.06 -17.16
C GLU A 39 -4.93 -32.00 -18.26
N GLN A 40 -5.64 -30.90 -18.01
CA GLN A 40 -5.72 -29.76 -18.94
C GLN A 40 -4.35 -29.11 -19.17
N LEU A 41 -3.60 -28.86 -18.08
CA LEU A 41 -2.24 -28.29 -18.18
C LEU A 41 -1.29 -29.22 -18.95
N LEU A 42 -1.49 -30.54 -18.90
CA LEU A 42 -0.76 -31.48 -19.76
C LEU A 42 -1.21 -31.37 -21.22
N SER A 43 -2.51 -31.51 -21.50
CA SER A 43 -3.06 -31.59 -22.87
C SER A 43 -2.91 -30.29 -23.65
N GLU A 44 -3.32 -29.17 -23.06
CA GLU A 44 -3.33 -27.83 -23.67
C GLU A 44 -2.00 -27.09 -23.45
N ARG A 45 -1.11 -27.61 -22.58
CA ARG A 45 0.18 -27.02 -22.17
C ARG A 45 0.05 -25.64 -21.51
N LYS A 46 -1.18 -25.26 -21.21
CA LYS A 46 -1.60 -23.95 -20.74
C LYS A 46 -2.87 -24.17 -19.92
N ILE A 47 -2.97 -23.54 -18.77
CA ILE A 47 -4.21 -23.50 -17.98
C ILE A 47 -4.42 -22.08 -17.46
N GLY A 48 -5.67 -21.61 -17.62
CA GLY A 48 -6.10 -20.22 -17.47
C GLY A 48 -5.79 -19.54 -16.13
N PRO A 49 -6.25 -18.29 -15.92
CA PRO A 49 -5.93 -17.51 -14.73
C PRO A 49 -6.49 -18.15 -13.45
N LEU A 50 -5.67 -19.00 -12.84
CA LEU A 50 -5.94 -19.73 -11.61
C LEU A 50 -5.62 -18.82 -10.41
N ASP A 51 -6.54 -18.73 -9.46
CA ASP A 51 -6.36 -17.96 -8.23
C ASP A 51 -5.68 -18.78 -7.11
N GLY A 52 -5.39 -18.16 -5.97
CA GLY A 52 -4.95 -18.87 -4.77
C GLY A 52 -3.46 -19.22 -4.69
N PHE A 53 -2.65 -18.87 -5.70
CA PHE A 53 -1.19 -18.92 -5.58
C PHE A 53 -0.68 -17.92 -4.56
N ARG A 54 0.47 -18.19 -3.94
CA ARG A 54 1.10 -17.32 -2.96
C ARG A 54 2.54 -16.99 -3.35
N SER A 55 2.83 -15.69 -3.40
CA SER A 55 4.16 -15.17 -3.71
C SER A 55 5.18 -15.57 -2.63
N LYS A 56 6.48 -15.41 -2.91
CA LYS A 56 7.56 -15.62 -1.91
C LYS A 56 7.39 -14.74 -0.66
N ALA A 57 6.65 -13.63 -0.75
CA ALA A 57 6.30 -12.74 0.36
C ALA A 57 4.92 -13.04 1.00
N GLY A 58 4.25 -14.12 0.61
CA GLY A 58 2.99 -14.61 1.18
C GLY A 58 1.71 -13.97 0.65
N TRP A 59 1.80 -12.99 -0.25
CA TRP A 59 0.63 -12.36 -0.87
C TRP A 59 -0.06 -13.30 -1.87
N PRO A 60 -1.40 -13.42 -1.84
CA PRO A 60 -2.15 -14.16 -2.84
C PRO A 60 -2.04 -13.46 -4.21
N PHE A 61 -1.94 -14.24 -5.27
CA PHE A 61 -1.99 -13.76 -6.65
C PHE A 61 -2.75 -14.75 -7.54
N THR A 62 -3.19 -14.25 -8.70
CA THR A 62 -3.79 -15.03 -9.79
C THR A 62 -2.78 -15.07 -10.92
N SER A 63 -2.66 -16.21 -11.60
CA SER A 63 -1.78 -16.38 -12.75
C SER A 63 -2.21 -17.54 -13.62
N GLU A 64 -1.91 -17.44 -14.90
CA GLU A 64 -1.95 -18.53 -15.84
C GLU A 64 -0.67 -19.40 -15.69
N ILE A 65 -0.75 -20.69 -16.03
CA ILE A 65 0.40 -21.59 -15.96
C ILE A 65 0.63 -22.23 -17.33
N VAL A 66 1.89 -22.23 -17.76
CA VAL A 66 2.31 -22.70 -19.10
C VAL A 66 3.46 -23.71 -18.97
N LEU A 67 3.41 -24.79 -19.75
CA LEU A 67 4.53 -25.72 -19.95
C LEU A 67 5.37 -25.25 -21.13
N LYS A 68 6.44 -24.53 -20.86
CA LYS A 68 7.42 -24.13 -21.87
C LYS A 68 8.44 -25.26 -22.08
N TYR A 69 8.83 -25.51 -23.31
CA TYR A 69 9.96 -26.41 -23.59
C TYR A 69 11.27 -25.66 -23.34
N ASP A 70 12.18 -26.30 -22.62
CA ASP A 70 13.52 -25.81 -22.31
C ASP A 70 14.52 -26.64 -23.14
N ASP A 71 15.04 -26.02 -24.21
CA ASP A 71 15.95 -26.68 -25.16
C ASP A 71 17.31 -27.05 -24.56
N GLU A 72 17.76 -26.39 -23.47
CA GLU A 72 18.99 -26.74 -22.76
C GLU A 72 18.79 -27.95 -21.85
N ALA A 73 17.63 -28.05 -21.19
CA ALA A 73 17.26 -29.20 -20.36
C ALA A 73 16.60 -30.35 -21.14
N HIS A 74 16.32 -30.16 -22.43
CA HIS A 74 15.50 -31.03 -23.31
C HIS A 74 14.14 -31.45 -22.70
N ASN A 75 13.57 -30.63 -21.81
CA ASN A 75 12.43 -31.00 -20.99
C ASN A 75 11.39 -29.87 -20.89
N TYR A 76 10.17 -30.19 -20.46
CA TYR A 76 9.16 -29.18 -20.19
C TYR A 76 9.33 -28.59 -18.79
N LYS A 77 9.10 -27.29 -18.68
CA LYS A 77 9.24 -26.50 -17.46
C LYS A 77 7.94 -25.73 -17.23
N LEU A 78 7.45 -25.83 -16.00
CA LEU A 78 6.27 -25.08 -15.56
C LEU A 78 6.70 -23.63 -15.30
N GLU A 79 6.18 -22.71 -16.10
CA GLU A 79 6.35 -21.27 -15.93
C GLU A 79 5.00 -20.63 -15.56
N PHE A 80 5.05 -19.62 -14.68
CA PHE A 80 3.90 -18.80 -14.36
C PHE A 80 3.82 -17.68 -15.39
N ASP A 81 2.79 -17.73 -16.22
CA ASP A 81 2.43 -16.62 -17.09
C ASP A 81 1.46 -15.73 -16.30
N PHE A 82 1.85 -14.49 -16.02
CA PHE A 82 1.06 -13.65 -15.13
C PHE A 82 -0.19 -13.06 -15.79
N GLY A 83 -0.45 -13.38 -17.06
CA GLY A 83 -1.58 -12.80 -17.78
C GLY A 83 -1.32 -11.31 -18.01
N ASP A 84 -0.28 -11.04 -18.79
CA ASP A 84 -0.13 -9.78 -19.51
C ASP A 84 0.14 -8.48 -18.70
N ASP A 85 1.38 -8.34 -18.25
CA ASP A 85 2.07 -7.04 -18.12
C ASP A 85 3.06 -6.86 -19.31
N LYS A 86 2.77 -7.45 -20.50
CA LYS A 86 3.75 -7.56 -21.62
C LYS A 86 3.19 -7.51 -23.05
N ALA A 87 1.88 -7.42 -23.26
CA ALA A 87 1.26 -6.79 -24.43
C ALA A 87 1.19 -5.25 -24.30
N GLU A 88 1.87 -4.65 -23.30
CA GLU A 88 2.28 -3.24 -23.39
C GLU A 88 3.22 -2.96 -24.60
N GLU A 89 3.64 -3.97 -25.38
CA GLU A 89 4.38 -3.81 -26.65
C GLU A 89 3.77 -4.54 -27.86
N THR A 90 2.46 -4.85 -27.87
CA THR A 90 1.76 -5.30 -29.10
C THR A 90 0.45 -4.54 -29.39
N GLY A 91 0.43 -3.25 -29.06
CA GLY A 91 -0.44 -2.27 -29.75
C GLY A 91 -1.92 -2.61 -29.85
N GLU A 92 -2.49 -3.35 -28.89
CA GLU A 92 -3.93 -3.60 -28.89
C GLU A 92 -4.64 -2.29 -28.58
N LEU A 93 -5.36 -1.82 -29.60
CA LEU A 93 -5.92 -0.48 -29.66
C LEU A 93 -7.08 -0.44 -28.65
N VAL A 94 -6.94 0.37 -27.59
CA VAL A 94 -7.99 0.46 -26.56
C VAL A 94 -9.25 1.10 -27.17
N GLU A 95 -10.16 0.26 -27.65
CA GLU A 95 -11.50 0.66 -28.08
C GLU A 95 -12.41 0.79 -26.86
N PHE A 96 -12.72 2.03 -26.49
CA PHE A 96 -13.68 2.33 -25.45
C PHE A 96 -15.10 2.04 -25.93
N THR A 97 -15.59 0.83 -25.66
CA THR A 97 -16.96 0.40 -25.94
C THR A 97 -18.00 1.02 -25.00
N ASP A 98 -17.54 1.57 -23.87
CA ASP A 98 -18.38 2.23 -22.86
C ASP A 98 -18.65 3.71 -23.17
N PRO A 99 -19.88 4.20 -22.93
CA PRO A 99 -20.23 5.60 -23.14
C PRO A 99 -19.37 6.54 -22.26
N PRO A 100 -18.99 7.73 -22.77
CA PRO A 100 -18.14 8.66 -22.06
C PRO A 100 -18.83 9.25 -20.82
N LEU A 101 -18.08 9.35 -19.73
CA LEU A 101 -18.56 9.82 -18.42
C LEU A 101 -18.46 11.34 -18.26
N GLY A 102 -17.84 12.03 -19.22
CA GLY A 102 -17.65 13.48 -19.19
C GLY A 102 -16.25 13.92 -19.61
N ALA A 103 -16.03 15.23 -19.53
CA ALA A 103 -14.79 15.86 -19.94
C ALA A 103 -13.69 15.72 -18.87
N CYS A 104 -12.49 15.35 -19.29
CA CYS A 104 -11.31 15.27 -18.44
C CYS A 104 -10.91 16.67 -17.91
N PRO A 105 -10.69 16.85 -16.60
CA PRO A 105 -10.32 18.15 -16.02
C PRO A 105 -8.90 18.64 -16.38
N ILE A 106 -8.08 17.82 -17.06
CA ILE A 106 -6.74 18.19 -17.53
C ILE A 106 -6.77 18.68 -18.99
N CYS A 107 -7.50 17.99 -19.87
CA CYS A 107 -7.40 18.19 -21.33
C CYS A 107 -8.75 18.28 -22.06
N GLY A 108 -9.87 18.36 -21.32
CA GLY A 108 -11.24 18.48 -21.85
C GLY A 108 -11.75 17.28 -22.66
N SER A 109 -10.96 16.21 -22.79
CA SER A 109 -11.27 15.06 -23.63
C SER A 109 -12.01 13.98 -22.85
N GLU A 110 -12.70 13.07 -23.54
CA GLU A 110 -13.63 12.12 -22.90
C GLU A 110 -12.93 11.19 -21.90
N VAL A 111 -13.63 10.88 -20.81
CA VAL A 111 -13.21 9.92 -19.77
C VAL A 111 -14.07 8.68 -19.85
N HIS A 112 -13.43 7.51 -19.93
CA HIS A 112 -14.07 6.21 -20.05
C HIS A 112 -13.63 5.27 -18.94
N GLU A 113 -14.29 4.12 -18.88
CA GLU A 113 -13.91 3.01 -18.02
C GLU A 113 -12.84 2.14 -18.68
N HIS A 114 -11.81 1.77 -17.91
CA HIS A 114 -10.75 0.86 -18.36
C HIS A 114 -10.30 -0.04 -17.20
N GLY A 115 -10.72 -1.31 -17.24
CA GLY A 115 -10.50 -2.27 -16.15
C GLY A 115 -11.01 -1.74 -14.80
N SER A 116 -10.12 -1.64 -13.81
CA SER A 116 -10.42 -1.08 -12.48
C SER A 116 -10.24 0.44 -12.35
N ASN A 117 -10.07 1.17 -13.46
CA ASN A 117 -9.83 2.62 -13.47
C ASN A 117 -10.81 3.38 -14.37
N TYR A 118 -10.90 4.68 -14.11
CA TYR A 118 -11.42 5.72 -14.99
C TYR A 118 -10.21 6.41 -15.62
N VAL A 119 -10.17 6.45 -16.96
CA VAL A 119 -9.03 6.99 -17.73
C VAL A 119 -9.52 7.95 -18.79
N CYS A 120 -8.71 8.96 -19.12
CA CYS A 120 -9.00 9.83 -20.25
C CYS A 120 -8.65 9.11 -21.58
N ALA A 121 -9.44 9.31 -22.63
CA ALA A 121 -9.17 8.75 -23.96
C ALA A 121 -7.76 9.10 -24.48
N LYS A 122 -7.26 10.30 -24.15
CA LYS A 122 -5.89 10.76 -24.49
C LYS A 122 -4.80 10.32 -23.51
N SER A 123 -5.14 9.54 -22.49
CA SER A 123 -4.18 9.01 -21.49
C SER A 123 -3.75 7.57 -21.74
N VAL A 124 -4.40 6.88 -22.68
CA VAL A 124 -3.96 5.58 -23.21
C VAL A 124 -3.55 5.74 -24.68
N PRO A 125 -2.59 4.96 -25.18
CA PRO A 125 -2.34 4.88 -26.61
C PRO A 125 -3.56 4.31 -27.34
N THR A 126 -3.97 4.95 -28.44
CA THR A 126 -5.05 4.51 -29.33
C THR A 126 -4.61 4.61 -30.78
N ALA A 127 -5.35 4.02 -31.72
CA ALA A 127 -5.01 4.04 -33.15
C ALA A 127 -4.86 5.46 -33.72
N ALA A 128 -5.66 6.38 -33.20
CA ALA A 128 -5.64 7.79 -33.59
C ALA A 128 -4.59 8.62 -32.81
N GLN A 129 -4.12 8.14 -31.65
CA GLN A 129 -3.10 8.80 -30.82
C GLN A 129 -2.14 7.77 -30.18
N PRO A 130 -1.03 7.42 -30.84
CA PRO A 130 -0.03 6.49 -30.27
C PRO A 130 0.78 7.10 -29.12
N VAL A 131 0.78 8.44 -28.96
CA VAL A 131 1.46 9.13 -27.87
C VAL A 131 0.39 9.68 -26.89
N PRO A 132 0.34 9.21 -25.63
CA PRO A 132 -0.60 9.74 -24.65
C PRO A 132 -0.23 11.19 -24.30
N SER A 133 -1.23 12.07 -24.34
CA SER A 133 -1.10 13.52 -24.09
C SER A 133 -1.79 13.98 -22.80
N CYS A 134 -2.36 13.06 -22.03
CA CYS A 134 -3.01 13.32 -20.76
C CYS A 134 -2.58 12.28 -19.70
N THR A 135 -2.56 12.67 -18.42
CA THR A 135 -2.19 11.79 -17.29
C THR A 135 -3.37 11.56 -16.33
N PHE A 136 -4.59 11.91 -16.72
CA PHE A 136 -5.78 11.72 -15.88
C PHE A 136 -6.11 10.24 -15.71
N LYS A 137 -6.02 9.77 -14.45
CA LYS A 137 -6.41 8.43 -14.02
C LYS A 137 -7.01 8.48 -12.61
N SER A 138 -8.15 7.84 -12.41
CA SER A 138 -8.76 7.64 -11.09
C SER A 138 -9.14 6.17 -10.91
N GLY A 139 -9.06 5.64 -9.69
CA GLY A 139 -9.54 4.28 -9.41
C GLY A 139 -11.06 4.19 -9.40
N LYS A 140 -11.62 3.07 -9.89
CA LYS A 140 -13.05 2.72 -9.68
C LYS A 140 -13.34 2.32 -8.24
N ILE A 141 -12.33 1.88 -7.48
CA ILE A 141 -12.44 1.55 -6.06
C ILE A 141 -11.37 2.35 -5.31
N ILE A 142 -11.81 3.20 -4.38
CA ILE A 142 -10.94 4.04 -3.55
C ILE A 142 -11.19 3.66 -2.10
N LEU A 143 -10.15 3.16 -1.40
CA LEU A 143 -10.23 2.72 0.01
C LEU A 143 -11.45 1.82 0.30
N GLN A 144 -11.61 0.76 -0.51
CA GLN A 144 -12.71 -0.23 -0.47
C GLN A 144 -14.10 0.28 -0.87
N GLN A 145 -14.30 1.59 -1.07
CA GLN A 145 -15.56 2.15 -1.60
C GLN A 145 -15.52 2.17 -3.14
N PRO A 146 -16.47 1.54 -3.84
CA PRO A 146 -16.68 1.76 -5.27
C PRO A 146 -17.12 3.20 -5.54
N VAL A 147 -16.55 3.82 -6.55
CA VAL A 147 -17.00 5.09 -7.12
C VAL A 147 -17.87 4.72 -8.32
N GLU A 148 -19.18 4.95 -8.22
CA GLU A 148 -20.11 4.65 -9.32
C GLU A 148 -20.00 5.66 -10.46
N ARG A 149 -20.43 5.30 -11.68
CA ARG A 149 -20.41 6.17 -12.87
C ARG A 149 -21.01 7.55 -12.60
N ALA A 150 -22.20 7.60 -12.00
CA ALA A 150 -22.87 8.85 -11.62
C ALA A 150 -22.07 9.74 -10.64
N GLN A 151 -21.17 9.17 -9.84
CA GLN A 151 -20.26 9.94 -8.97
C GLN A 151 -19.05 10.44 -9.74
N MET A 152 -18.51 9.64 -10.67
CA MET A 152 -17.44 10.08 -11.57
C MET A 152 -17.93 11.20 -12.50
N GLU A 153 -19.11 11.06 -13.10
CA GLU A 153 -19.78 12.11 -13.88
C GLU A 153 -19.88 13.43 -13.10
N LYS A 154 -20.33 13.38 -11.84
CA LYS A 154 -20.37 14.55 -10.94
C LYS A 154 -18.99 15.12 -10.65
N LEU A 155 -17.98 14.27 -10.43
CA LEU A 155 -16.59 14.69 -10.20
C LEU A 155 -16.01 15.42 -11.41
N LEU A 156 -16.31 14.94 -12.63
CA LEU A 156 -15.87 15.55 -13.89
C LEU A 156 -16.64 16.86 -14.19
N ALA A 157 -17.96 16.89 -13.94
CA ALA A 157 -18.80 18.04 -14.25
C ALA A 157 -18.70 19.19 -13.22
N THR A 158 -18.53 18.87 -11.93
CA THR A 158 -18.56 19.86 -10.83
C THR A 158 -17.24 19.97 -10.06
N GLY A 159 -16.26 19.10 -10.35
CA GLY A 159 -15.02 18.98 -9.60
C GLY A 159 -15.14 18.21 -8.28
N LYS A 160 -16.34 17.77 -7.86
CA LYS A 160 -16.57 17.05 -6.59
C LYS A 160 -17.65 15.96 -6.69
N THR A 161 -17.55 14.92 -5.87
CA THR A 161 -18.61 13.90 -5.68
C THR A 161 -19.60 14.28 -4.58
N ASP A 162 -20.68 13.51 -4.46
CA ASP A 162 -21.51 13.51 -3.24
C ASP A 162 -20.70 12.97 -2.03
N LEU A 163 -21.30 13.03 -0.84
CA LEU A 163 -20.71 12.50 0.39
C LEU A 163 -20.75 10.96 0.38
N LEU A 164 -19.64 10.33 0.04
CA LEU A 164 -19.46 8.88 0.08
C LEU A 164 -19.04 8.45 1.49
N ASP A 165 -19.67 7.39 2.04
CA ASP A 165 -19.63 7.12 3.48
C ASP A 165 -19.09 5.76 3.93
N LYS A 166 -18.71 4.88 2.98
CA LYS A 166 -18.16 3.55 3.26
C LYS A 166 -16.65 3.44 2.97
N PHE A 167 -15.92 4.56 2.89
CA PHE A 167 -14.45 4.54 2.77
C PHE A 167 -13.83 3.92 4.03
N VAL A 168 -12.99 2.89 3.87
CA VAL A 168 -12.32 2.22 4.99
C VAL A 168 -10.87 2.68 5.09
N SER A 169 -10.54 3.41 6.15
CA SER A 169 -9.17 3.91 6.37
C SER A 169 -8.20 2.75 6.64
N MET A 170 -7.16 2.59 5.81
CA MET A 170 -6.12 1.59 6.02
C MET A 170 -5.41 1.74 7.38
N ARG A 171 -5.31 2.96 7.93
CA ARG A 171 -4.66 3.24 9.22
C ARG A 171 -5.48 2.79 10.43
N THR A 172 -6.80 2.99 10.40
CA THR A 172 -7.67 2.74 11.58
C THR A 172 -8.66 1.60 11.40
N ARG A 173 -8.78 1.05 10.17
CA ARG A 173 -9.81 0.09 9.73
C ARG A 173 -11.24 0.50 10.10
N ARG A 174 -11.50 1.81 10.09
CA ARG A 174 -12.82 2.39 10.38
C ARG A 174 -13.38 3.04 9.12
N ALA A 175 -14.68 2.89 8.92
CA ALA A 175 -15.42 3.63 7.91
C ALA A 175 -15.37 5.15 8.21
N PHE A 176 -15.28 5.96 7.16
CA PHE A 176 -15.37 7.41 7.25
C PHE A 176 -16.13 8.00 6.05
N LYS A 177 -16.65 9.21 6.23
CA LYS A 177 -17.37 9.95 5.19
C LYS A 177 -16.50 11.05 4.61
N ALA A 178 -16.45 11.17 3.30
CA ALA A 178 -15.72 12.22 2.58
C ALA A 178 -16.35 12.49 1.21
N HIS A 179 -16.09 13.66 0.67
CA HIS A 179 -16.22 13.93 -0.76
C HIS A 179 -14.90 13.58 -1.43
N LEU A 180 -14.96 13.13 -2.68
CA LEU A 180 -13.81 13.11 -3.57
C LEU A 180 -13.84 14.42 -4.35
N ALA A 181 -12.72 15.13 -4.38
CA ALA A 181 -12.57 16.40 -5.09
C ALA A 181 -11.38 16.32 -6.05
N TRP A 182 -11.49 16.92 -7.23
CA TRP A 182 -10.37 17.05 -8.15
C TRP A 182 -9.41 18.13 -7.65
N ASP A 183 -8.17 17.75 -7.41
CA ASP A 183 -7.08 18.62 -7.01
C ASP A 183 -6.24 18.96 -8.25
N ALA A 184 -6.44 20.18 -8.77
CA ALA A 184 -5.77 20.65 -9.99
C ALA A 184 -4.27 20.92 -9.80
N GLU A 185 -3.83 21.25 -8.58
CA GLU A 185 -2.39 21.42 -8.27
C GLU A 185 -1.68 20.07 -8.19
N ALA A 186 -2.33 19.08 -7.56
CA ALA A 186 -1.77 17.74 -7.41
C ALA A 186 -2.08 16.78 -8.58
N GLY A 187 -2.87 17.22 -9.56
CA GLY A 187 -3.26 16.45 -10.75
C GLY A 187 -3.99 15.14 -10.44
N LYS A 188 -4.78 15.09 -9.36
CA LYS A 188 -5.39 13.84 -8.86
C LYS A 188 -6.68 14.06 -8.06
N VAL A 189 -7.43 12.99 -7.88
CA VAL A 189 -8.58 12.97 -6.96
C VAL A 189 -8.09 12.90 -5.51
N ASN A 190 -8.56 13.82 -4.67
CA ASN A 190 -8.19 13.95 -3.26
C ASN A 190 -9.45 13.88 -2.36
N PHE A 191 -9.26 13.67 -1.05
CA PHE A 191 -10.37 13.61 -0.09
C PHE A 191 -10.67 14.99 0.50
N GLU A 192 -11.87 15.49 0.27
CA GLU A 192 -12.40 16.69 0.93
C GLU A 192 -13.37 16.28 2.03
N PHE A 193 -13.02 16.60 3.28
CA PHE A 193 -13.85 16.31 4.44
C PHE A 193 -14.71 17.53 4.75
N ALA A 194 -16.03 17.32 4.85
CA ALA A 194 -16.93 18.36 5.37
C ALA A 194 -16.43 18.85 6.75
N PRO A 195 -16.52 20.16 7.05
CA PRO A 195 -15.94 20.75 8.26
C PRO A 195 -16.49 20.06 9.51
N SER A 196 -15.61 19.35 10.22
CA SER A 196 -16.03 18.49 11.32
C SER A 196 -16.57 19.31 12.48
N LYS A 197 -17.78 18.97 12.95
CA LYS A 197 -18.39 19.55 14.17
C LYS A 197 -17.51 19.39 15.42
N PHE A 198 -16.55 18.46 15.38
CA PHE A 198 -15.47 18.35 16.35
C PHE A 198 -14.23 19.12 15.85
N PRO A 199 -13.66 20.03 16.65
CA PRO A 199 -12.46 20.76 16.24
C PRO A 199 -11.30 19.80 15.96
N PRO A 200 -10.41 20.12 15.01
CA PRO A 200 -9.24 19.30 14.72
C PRO A 200 -8.44 19.12 16.01
N ARG A 201 -8.31 17.87 16.45
CA ARG A 201 -7.61 17.54 17.70
C ARG A 201 -6.13 17.89 17.47
N LYS A 202 -5.67 18.99 18.08
CA LYS A 202 -4.31 19.52 17.90
C LYS A 202 -3.30 18.37 17.97
N PRO A 203 -2.38 18.22 16.99
CA PRO A 203 -1.26 17.31 17.16
C PRO A 203 -0.48 17.75 18.40
N ALA A 204 -0.03 16.79 19.20
CA ALA A 204 0.67 17.06 20.45
C ALA A 204 2.11 17.55 20.21
N ALA A 205 2.23 18.78 19.69
CA ALA A 205 3.46 19.55 19.74
C ALA A 205 3.60 20.16 21.14
N GLY A 206 4.79 20.05 21.74
CA GLY A 206 5.09 20.59 23.06
C GLY A 206 5.33 22.09 23.05
N GLY A 207 5.66 22.65 24.23
CA GLY A 207 6.09 24.05 24.34
C GLY A 207 5.18 24.93 25.19
N THR A 208 5.40 24.86 26.50
CA THR A 208 5.31 25.96 27.48
C THR A 208 4.85 27.35 27.01
N THR A 209 3.77 27.84 27.63
CA THR A 209 3.73 29.20 28.22
C THR A 209 2.85 29.20 29.46
N LYS A 210 3.36 29.77 30.57
CA LYS A 210 2.57 30.10 31.76
C LYS A 210 1.97 31.50 31.59
N THR A 211 0.69 31.65 31.90
CA THR A 211 0.18 32.88 32.52
C THR A 211 -0.96 32.52 33.47
N ILE A 212 -1.11 33.30 34.54
CA ILE A 212 -1.96 33.04 35.71
C ILE A 212 -3.11 34.08 35.74
N ALA A 213 -4.15 33.78 36.54
CA ALA A 213 -5.28 34.65 36.92
C ALA A 213 -6.47 34.66 35.93
N ALA A 214 -7.74 34.80 36.36
CA ALA A 214 -8.30 34.90 37.72
C ALA A 214 -9.67 34.20 37.82
N ASN A 215 -10.26 34.18 39.03
CA ASN A 215 -11.44 33.38 39.41
C ASN A 215 -12.61 34.26 39.87
N VAL A 216 -13.77 34.22 39.19
CA VAL A 216 -15.08 34.76 39.62
C VAL A 216 -16.18 33.85 39.01
N SER A 217 -16.87 32.97 39.73
CA SER A 217 -18.02 33.17 40.65
C SER A 217 -19.30 33.79 40.06
N ARG A 218 -20.31 32.92 39.79
CA ARG A 218 -21.78 33.17 39.88
C ARG A 218 -22.35 34.17 38.82
N THR A 219 -23.62 34.12 38.40
CA THR A 219 -24.86 33.62 39.04
C THR A 219 -25.88 33.08 38.00
N SER A 220 -26.88 32.34 38.50
CA SER A 220 -27.98 31.64 37.81
C SER A 220 -29.21 32.49 37.43
N ALA A 221 -30.02 32.00 36.47
CA ALA A 221 -31.50 31.84 36.48
C ALA A 221 -32.03 31.81 35.01
N GLY A 222 -33.08 31.09 34.61
CA GLY A 222 -33.94 30.04 35.18
C GLY A 222 -34.77 29.42 34.01
N GLY A 223 -35.65 28.43 34.13
CA GLY A 223 -36.01 27.54 35.24
C GLY A 223 -37.11 26.55 34.81
N GLN A 224 -37.29 25.47 35.59
CA GLN A 224 -38.56 24.74 35.87
C GLN A 224 -39.31 24.05 34.69
N LYS A 225 -39.93 22.86 34.79
CA LYS A 225 -40.36 21.97 35.91
C LYS A 225 -40.79 20.59 35.31
N ASP A 226 -41.15 19.49 36.00
CA ASP A 226 -41.11 18.96 37.39
C ASP A 226 -41.19 17.40 37.30
N LEU A 227 -41.33 16.67 38.43
CA LEU A 227 -41.71 15.24 38.57
C LEU A 227 -40.66 14.16 38.18
N LYS A 228 -40.49 13.03 38.90
CA LYS A 228 -40.80 12.72 40.32
C LYS A 228 -39.76 11.75 40.96
N LYS A 229 -40.18 10.59 41.53
CA LYS A 229 -39.41 9.66 42.40
C LYS A 229 -40.23 8.34 42.59
N PRO A 230 -39.78 7.18 43.19
CA PRO A 230 -38.63 7.02 44.11
C PRO A 230 -37.82 5.68 44.25
N ALA A 231 -36.68 5.79 44.98
CA ALA A 231 -35.98 4.78 45.84
C ALA A 231 -35.23 3.57 45.18
N ALA A 232 -34.18 2.92 45.75
CA ALA A 232 -33.54 3.01 47.09
C ALA A 232 -32.01 2.63 47.15
N ALA A 233 -31.32 3.11 48.21
CA ALA A 233 -30.23 2.47 49.00
C ALA A 233 -28.84 2.01 48.44
N LYS A 234 -27.83 2.88 48.68
CA LYS A 234 -26.51 2.64 49.35
C LYS A 234 -25.62 1.40 49.04
N LYS A 235 -24.39 1.68 48.57
CA LYS A 235 -23.13 1.39 49.32
C LYS A 235 -21.95 2.27 48.83
N ALA A 236 -21.11 2.74 49.75
CA ALA A 236 -19.81 3.38 49.46
C ALA A 236 -18.68 2.43 49.91
N PRO A 237 -17.43 2.60 49.46
CA PRO A 237 -16.51 3.43 50.28
C PRO A 237 -15.38 4.18 49.54
N ALA A 238 -14.72 5.06 50.32
CA ALA A 238 -13.32 5.49 50.23
C ALA A 238 -12.78 6.25 48.99
N LYS A 239 -12.54 7.56 49.19
CA LYS A 239 -11.51 8.31 48.46
C LYS A 239 -10.13 7.69 48.72
N LYS A 240 -9.31 7.49 47.67
CA LYS A 240 -7.84 7.48 47.78
C LYS A 240 -7.25 8.56 46.87
N ALA A 241 -6.06 9.04 47.25
CA ALA A 241 -5.52 10.32 46.82
C ALA A 241 -5.15 10.39 45.33
N ALA A 242 -5.18 11.61 44.79
CA ALA A 242 -4.64 11.91 43.47
C ALA A 242 -3.13 11.62 43.42
N THR A 243 -2.73 10.67 42.59
CA THR A 243 -1.31 10.47 42.25
C THR A 243 -0.82 11.63 41.40
N LYS A 244 0.36 12.16 41.74
CA LYS A 244 1.02 13.25 41.01
C LYS A 244 1.07 12.96 39.51
N ALA A 245 0.84 13.99 38.70
CA ALA A 245 1.12 13.94 37.27
C ALA A 245 2.57 13.48 37.05
N ALA A 246 2.76 12.42 36.26
CA ALA A 246 4.09 11.97 35.88
C ALA A 246 4.76 13.06 35.03
N ALA A 247 6.01 13.37 35.37
CA ALA A 247 6.86 14.24 34.55
C ALA A 247 6.92 13.73 33.09
N PRO A 248 7.18 14.60 32.10
CA PRO A 248 7.41 14.15 30.73
C PRO A 248 8.46 13.05 30.73
N ARG A 249 8.12 11.90 30.13
CA ARG A 249 9.04 10.76 30.07
C ARG A 249 10.34 11.24 29.42
N LYS A 250 11.46 11.14 30.14
CA LYS A 250 12.79 11.25 29.53
C LYS A 250 12.82 10.37 28.29
N ALA A 251 13.50 10.81 27.24
CA ALA A 251 13.84 9.94 26.12
C ALA A 251 14.41 8.63 26.70
N ALA A 252 13.98 7.49 26.16
CA ALA A 252 14.54 6.20 26.55
C ALA A 252 16.07 6.29 26.44
N ALA A 253 16.79 5.77 27.44
CA ALA A 253 18.24 5.87 27.50
C ALA A 253 18.83 5.45 26.14
N GLY A 254 19.49 6.41 25.48
CA GLY A 254 20.04 6.20 24.16
C GLY A 254 21.11 5.10 24.19
N LYS A 255 21.23 4.36 23.09
CA LYS A 255 22.33 3.42 22.91
C LYS A 255 23.56 4.18 22.46
N ALA A 256 24.73 3.69 22.84
CA ALA A 256 25.98 4.32 22.43
C ALA A 256 26.16 4.05 20.92
N PRO A 257 26.37 5.09 20.09
CA PRO A 257 26.77 4.88 18.72
C PRO A 257 28.19 4.28 18.69
N SER A 258 28.39 3.25 17.88
CA SER A 258 29.73 2.74 17.55
C SER A 258 30.61 3.85 16.97
N ALA A 259 31.94 3.71 17.05
CA ALA A 259 32.89 4.74 16.58
C ALA A 259 32.62 5.21 15.13
N ALA A 260 32.30 4.29 14.20
CA ALA A 260 31.95 4.63 12.82
C ALA A 260 30.69 5.49 12.72
N LEU A 261 29.63 5.15 13.46
CA LEU A 261 28.39 5.93 13.47
C LEU A 261 28.57 7.27 14.20
N ALA A 262 29.37 7.30 15.26
CA ALA A 262 29.67 8.49 16.03
C ALA A 262 30.43 9.55 15.21
N ALA A 263 31.23 9.14 14.21
CA ALA A 263 31.89 10.04 13.25
C ALA A 263 30.91 10.80 12.33
N VAL A 264 29.64 10.37 12.28
CA VAL A 264 28.58 10.95 11.44
C VAL A 264 27.52 11.68 12.27
N ILE A 265 27.06 11.09 13.38
CA ILE A 265 25.96 11.64 14.20
C ILE A 265 26.36 12.13 15.60
N GLY A 266 27.65 12.09 15.92
CA GLY A 266 28.23 12.41 17.23
C GLY A 266 28.24 11.22 18.21
N THR A 267 29.03 11.34 19.27
CA THR A 267 29.19 10.33 20.34
C THR A 267 28.03 10.28 21.35
N GLU A 268 27.07 11.21 21.25
CA GLU A 268 25.93 11.29 22.15
C GLU A 268 25.06 10.02 22.08
N PRO A 269 24.70 9.39 23.23
CA PRO A 269 23.81 8.23 23.23
C PRO A 269 22.43 8.56 22.66
N VAL A 270 22.02 7.85 21.62
CA VAL A 270 20.79 8.15 20.86
C VAL A 270 19.87 6.94 20.74
N ALA A 271 18.56 7.20 20.71
CA ALA A 271 17.59 6.18 20.32
C ALA A 271 17.62 5.96 18.81
N ARG A 272 17.38 4.73 18.33
CA ARG A 272 17.41 4.36 16.90
C ARG A 272 16.63 5.32 15.96
N PRO A 273 15.42 5.82 16.30
CA PRO A 273 14.73 6.81 15.47
C PRO A 273 15.45 8.17 15.38
N ALA A 274 16.13 8.59 16.45
CA ALA A 274 16.93 9.82 16.45
C ALA A 274 18.24 9.65 15.67
N ALA A 275 18.87 8.47 15.74
CA ALA A 275 20.03 8.13 14.93
C ALA A 275 19.71 8.18 13.42
N VAL A 276 18.59 7.56 13.00
CA VAL A 276 18.09 7.66 11.60
C VAL A 276 17.90 9.13 11.19
N LYS A 277 17.32 9.96 12.05
CA LYS A 277 17.09 11.39 11.75
C LYS A 277 18.40 12.17 11.57
N LYS A 278 19.34 12.08 12.52
CA LYS A 278 20.66 12.74 12.44
C LYS A 278 21.44 12.27 11.19
N LEU A 279 21.33 10.98 10.84
CA LEU A 279 21.95 10.40 9.66
C LEU A 279 21.35 10.96 8.35
N TRP A 280 20.03 11.15 8.30
CA TRP A 280 19.34 11.76 7.16
C TRP A 280 19.63 13.27 7.02
N GLU A 281 19.88 13.95 8.15
CA GLU A 281 20.37 15.33 8.18
C GLU A 281 21.79 15.41 7.58
N TYR A 282 22.69 14.48 7.90
CA TYR A 282 24.02 14.37 7.28
C TYR A 282 23.94 14.09 5.77
N ILE A 283 23.17 13.07 5.36
CA ILE A 283 22.99 12.69 3.95
C ILE A 283 22.53 13.88 3.09
N LYS A 284 21.65 14.73 3.64
CA LYS A 284 21.18 15.95 2.96
C LYS A 284 22.19 17.09 2.98
N ALA A 285 22.96 17.25 4.06
CA ALA A 285 23.98 18.30 4.16
C ALA A 285 25.21 18.05 3.27
N HIS A 286 25.41 16.81 2.83
CA HIS A 286 26.51 16.38 1.96
C HIS A 286 26.04 15.97 0.55
N ASP A 287 24.78 16.24 0.18
CA ASP A 287 24.16 15.92 -1.13
C ASP A 287 24.34 14.44 -1.57
N LEU A 288 24.32 13.52 -0.61
CA LEU A 288 24.60 12.08 -0.80
C LEU A 288 23.39 11.27 -1.32
N GLN A 289 22.44 11.91 -2.00
CA GLN A 289 21.32 11.22 -2.68
C GLN A 289 21.65 11.08 -4.17
N ASP A 290 21.38 9.91 -4.76
CA ASP A 290 21.59 9.71 -6.19
C ASP A 290 20.70 10.68 -7.00
N PRO A 291 21.26 11.45 -7.96
CA PRO A 291 20.50 12.42 -8.74
C PRO A 291 19.46 11.78 -9.67
N LYS A 292 19.63 10.50 -10.03
CA LYS A 292 18.69 9.69 -10.84
C LYS A 292 17.64 8.99 -9.97
N ASP A 293 18.02 8.52 -8.78
CA ASP A 293 17.08 7.96 -7.79
C ASP A 293 17.29 8.52 -6.38
N LYS A 294 16.45 9.50 -6.01
CA LYS A 294 16.45 10.14 -4.68
C LYS A 294 16.09 9.20 -3.51
N ARG A 295 15.79 7.92 -3.77
CA ARG A 295 15.59 6.88 -2.74
C ARG A 295 16.87 6.10 -2.42
N THR A 296 17.88 6.23 -3.29
CA THR A 296 19.20 5.63 -3.16
C THR A 296 20.20 6.65 -2.61
N ILE A 297 20.97 6.22 -1.63
CA ILE A 297 21.97 7.03 -0.92
C ILE A 297 23.34 6.53 -1.38
N VAL A 298 24.17 7.44 -1.88
CA VAL A 298 25.56 7.15 -2.24
C VAL A 298 26.42 7.34 -0.99
N ALA A 299 27.13 6.31 -0.56
CA ALA A 299 27.90 6.35 0.67
C ALA A 299 29.24 7.09 0.45
N ASP A 300 29.45 8.18 1.21
CA ASP A 300 30.79 8.75 1.41
C ASP A 300 31.64 7.80 2.28
N ASP A 301 32.93 8.09 2.45
CA ASP A 301 33.84 7.20 3.19
C ASP A 301 33.39 6.93 4.65
N LYS A 302 32.67 7.88 5.27
CA LYS A 302 32.13 7.71 6.63
C LYS A 302 30.88 6.85 6.64
N LEU A 303 29.95 7.07 5.71
CA LEU A 303 28.75 6.24 5.55
C LEU A 303 29.12 4.83 5.10
N ARG A 304 30.17 4.64 4.28
CA ARG A 304 30.65 3.31 3.87
C ARG A 304 31.09 2.49 5.08
N ALA A 305 31.72 3.12 6.08
CA ALA A 305 32.08 2.48 7.36
C ALA A 305 30.87 2.16 8.28
N VAL A 306 29.68 2.73 8.01
CA VAL A 306 28.43 2.47 8.75
C VAL A 306 27.48 1.54 7.99
N PHE A 307 27.55 1.53 6.65
CA PHE A 307 26.68 0.73 5.80
C PHE A 307 27.34 -0.59 5.37
N GLY A 308 28.67 -0.66 5.36
CA GLY A 308 29.43 -1.79 4.81
C GLY A 308 29.32 -1.93 3.29
N LYS A 309 28.83 -0.90 2.59
CA LYS A 309 28.56 -0.88 1.15
C LYS A 309 28.52 0.53 0.58
N ASP A 310 28.69 0.65 -0.73
CA ASP A 310 28.79 1.91 -1.46
C ASP A 310 27.46 2.63 -1.67
N SER A 311 26.33 1.93 -1.56
CA SER A 311 25.01 2.54 -1.65
C SER A 311 23.97 1.83 -0.78
N ALA A 312 22.98 2.60 -0.29
CA ALA A 312 21.88 2.09 0.53
C ALA A 312 20.54 2.70 0.13
N GLY A 313 19.49 1.89 0.09
CA GLY A 313 18.12 2.37 -0.09
C GLY A 313 17.55 2.95 1.22
N MET A 314 16.61 3.90 1.10
CA MET A 314 15.96 4.56 2.24
C MET A 314 15.37 3.60 3.30
N PHE A 315 14.92 2.41 2.90
CA PHE A 315 14.37 1.40 3.82
C PHE A 315 15.43 0.55 4.53
N GLU A 316 16.64 0.47 3.99
CA GLU A 316 17.73 -0.34 4.55
C GLU A 316 18.46 0.39 5.69
N LEU A 317 18.51 1.73 5.65
CA LEU A 317 19.10 2.60 6.68
C LEU A 317 18.79 2.14 8.12
N ALA A 318 17.51 1.87 8.39
CA ALA A 318 17.07 1.48 9.72
C ALA A 318 17.64 0.11 10.14
N GLY A 319 17.82 -0.82 9.19
CA GLY A 319 18.45 -2.13 9.39
C GLY A 319 19.96 -2.01 9.61
N LEU A 320 20.66 -1.30 8.73
CA LEU A 320 22.11 -1.06 8.77
C LEU A 320 22.56 -0.38 10.06
N LEU A 321 21.74 0.48 10.66
CA LEU A 321 22.00 1.09 11.98
C LEU A 321 21.94 0.11 13.16
N GLY A 322 21.45 -1.13 12.97
CA GLY A 322 21.27 -2.12 14.03
C GLY A 322 22.57 -2.51 14.74
N PRO A 323 23.61 -2.98 14.02
CA PRO A 323 24.92 -3.32 14.59
C PRO A 323 25.66 -2.13 15.21
N HIS A 324 25.33 -0.90 14.79
CA HIS A 324 26.06 0.32 15.19
C HIS A 324 25.46 1.04 16.42
N LEU A 325 24.40 0.50 17.03
CA LEU A 325 23.74 1.05 18.22
C LEU A 325 23.73 0.01 19.35
N GLY A 326 24.78 0.05 20.19
CA GLY A 326 25.02 -0.84 21.32
C GLY A 326 24.49 -0.31 22.64
#